data_AF-A0A0K1PFP6-F1
#
_entry.id   AF-A0A0K1PFP6-F1
#
_cell.length_a   1.000
_cell.length_b   1.000
_cell.length_c   1.000
_cell.angle_alpha   90.00
_cell.angle_beta   90.00
_cell.angle_gamma   90.00
#
_symmetry.space_group_name_H-M   'P 1'
#
loop_
_entity.id
_entity.type
_entity.pdbx_description
1 polymer ?
#
loop_
_entity_poly.entity_id
_entity_poly.type
_entity_poly.pdbx_seq_one_letter_code
_entity_poly.pdbx_strand_id
1 'polypeptide(L)' 'MSEKIDLQNLDRRLAERLIRAGKLSQSEWDKHLQTLPDSADQGAAIEAELETGIIERD' A
#
# COMPACT_ATOMS: atom_id res chain seq x y z
N MET A 1 7.44 9.09 26.02
CA MET A 1 8.00 8.17 25.02
C MET A 1 7.18 8.33 23.76
N SER A 2 7.79 8.73 22.63
CA SER A 2 7.07 8.82 21.37
C SER A 2 7.01 7.41 20.79
N GLU A 3 5.88 6.71 20.96
CA GLU A 3 5.61 5.49 20.21
C GLU A 3 5.69 5.83 18.72
N LYS A 4 6.70 5.29 18.05
CA LYS A 4 6.87 5.48 16.61
C LYS A 4 5.81 4.61 15.93
N ILE A 5 4.88 5.26 15.22
CA ILE A 5 3.81 4.56 14.49
C ILE A 5 4.46 3.69 13.41
N ASP A 6 4.14 2.39 13.41
CA ASP A 6 4.54 1.49 12.35
C ASP A 6 3.65 1.73 11.12
N LEU A 7 4.24 2.34 10.08
CA LEU A 7 3.53 2.71 8.86
C LEU A 7 3.23 1.50 7.97
N GLN A 8 4.03 0.42 8.05
CA GLN A 8 3.88 -0.74 7.16
C GLN A 8 2.58 -1.51 7.43
N ASN A 9 2.13 -1.52 8.68
CA ASN A 9 0.90 -2.19 9.12
C ASN A 9 -0.25 -1.21 9.34
N LEU A 10 -0.12 0.03 8.86
CA LEU A 10 -1.10 1.08 9.08
C LEU A 10 -2.12 1.13 7.95
N ASP A 11 -3.38 0.85 8.27
CA ASP A 11 -4.50 1.07 7.36
C ASP A 11 -4.65 2.58 7.03
N ARG A 12 -5.02 2.87 5.78
CA ARG A 12 -5.23 4.25 5.29
C ARG A 12 -6.24 5.03 6.13
N ARG A 13 -7.37 4.43 6.53
CA ARG A 13 -8.40 5.14 7.32
C ARG A 13 -7.88 5.51 8.70
N LEU A 14 -7.12 4.62 9.32
CA LEU A 14 -6.44 4.86 10.58
C LEU A 14 -5.38 5.94 10.44
N ALA A 15 -4.57 5.92 9.36
CA ALA A 15 -3.61 6.96 9.06
C ALA A 15 -4.28 8.35 8.93
N GLU A 16 -5.36 8.46 8.15
CA GLU A 16 -6.14 9.70 8.00
C GLU A 16 -6.74 10.19 9.33
N ARG A 17 -7.15 9.26 10.22
CA ARG A 17 -7.63 9.60 11.57
C ARG A 17 -6.49 10.12 12.45
N LEU A 18 -5.31 9.50 12.41
CA LEU A 18 -4.15 9.90 13.19
C LEU A 18 -3.57 11.24 12.73
N ILE A 19 -3.61 11.51 11.42
CA ILE A 19 -3.24 12.82 10.85
C ILE A 19 -4.18 13.91 11.37
N ARG A 20 -5.50 13.69 11.30
CA ARG A 20 -6.49 14.63 11.87
C ARG A 20 -6.32 14.85 13.37
N ALA A 21 -5.85 13.82 14.10
CA ALA A 21 -5.55 13.90 15.52
C ALA A 21 -4.18 14.52 15.85
N GLY A 22 -3.39 14.91 14.84
CA GLY A 22 -2.03 15.46 15.01
C GLY A 22 -1.00 14.44 15.50
N LYS A 23 -1.31 13.14 15.41
CA LYS A 23 -0.45 12.04 15.88
C LYS A 23 0.45 11.46 14.79
N LEU A 24 0.14 11.74 13.53
CA LEU A 24 0.90 11.30 12.36
C LEU A 24 1.09 12.50 11.42
N SER A 25 2.30 12.68 10.87
CA SER A 25 2.54 13.71 9.87
C SER A 25 1.98 13.28 8.52
N GLN A 26 1.24 14.17 7.86
CA GLN A 26 0.80 13.97 6.47
C GLN A 26 1.99 13.70 5.55
N SER A 27 3.10 14.43 5.71
CA SER A 27 4.27 14.28 4.85
C SER A 27 5.01 12.96 5.04
N GLU A 28 4.96 12.37 6.24
CA GLU A 28 5.51 11.03 6.50
C GLU A 28 4.64 9.95 5.86
N TRP A 29 3.32 10.11 5.96
CA TRP A 29 2.36 9.22 5.31
C TRP A 29 2.48 9.25 3.78
N ASP A 30 2.57 10.43 3.17
CA ASP A 30 2.70 10.58 1.71
C ASP A 30 4.01 9.95 1.20
N LYS A 31 5.12 10.13 1.92
CA LYS A 31 6.39 9.46 1.60
C LYS A 31 6.27 7.95 1.68
N HIS A 32 5.58 7.43 2.69
CA HIS A 32 5.36 5.99 2.80
C HIS A 32 4.55 5.45 1.61
N LEU A 33 3.48 6.14 1.20
CA LEU A 33 2.69 5.73 0.04
C LEU A 33 3.52 5.67 -1.25
N GLN A 34 4.48 6.59 -1.43
CA GLN A 34 5.39 6.57 -2.58
C GLN A 34 6.39 5.42 -2.57
N THR A 35 6.65 4.80 -1.40
CA THR A 35 7.52 3.62 -1.29
C THR A 35 6.78 2.30 -1.54
N LEU A 36 5.45 2.33 -1.61
CA LEU A 36 4.69 1.12 -1.90
C LEU A 36 4.86 0.73 -3.37
N PRO A 37 5.05 -0.57 -3.66
CA PRO A 37 5.11 -1.04 -5.04
C PRO A 37 3.78 -0.75 -5.73
N ASP A 38 3.84 -0.25 -6.96
CA ASP A 38 2.63 -0.10 -7.76
C ASP A 38 2.07 -1.49 -8.05
N SER A 39 0.92 -1.80 -7.47
CA SER A 39 0.28 -3.10 -7.65
C SER A 39 -0.22 -3.29 -9.09
N ALA A 40 -0.32 -2.21 -9.88
CA ALA A 40 -0.64 -2.29 -11.31
C ALA A 40 0.48 -3.00 -12.10
N ASP A 41 1.75 -2.80 -11.72
CA ASP A 41 2.88 -3.48 -12.38
C ASP A 41 2.85 -5.01 -12.15
N GLN A 42 2.26 -5.46 -11.05
CA GLN A 42 2.06 -6.89 -10.79
C GLN A 42 0.85 -7.48 -11.55
N GLY A 43 -0.13 -6.64 -11.90
CA GLY A 43 -1.29 -7.05 -12.69
C GLY A 43 -0.92 -7.42 -14.13
N ALA A 44 0.03 -6.71 -14.73
CA ALA A 44 0.46 -6.94 -16.12
C ALA A 44 1.06 -8.35 -16.33
N ALA A 45 1.76 -8.91 -15.34
CA ALA A 45 2.28 -10.26 -15.42
C ALA A 45 1.15 -11.31 -15.42
N ILE A 46 0.15 -11.14 -14.55
CA ILE A 46 -1.02 -12.02 -14.49
C ILE A 46 -1.88 -11.88 -15.74
N GLU A 47 -2.06 -10.66 -16.26
CA GLU A 47 -2.81 -10.41 -17.49
C GLU A 47 -2.15 -11.08 -18.70
N ALA A 48 -0.83 -11.00 -18.83
CA ALA A 48 -0.08 -11.71 -19.86
C ALA A 48 -0.14 -13.24 -19.71
N GLU A 49 -0.11 -13.76 -18.47
CA GLU A 49 -0.27 -15.20 -18.18
C GLU A 49 -1.69 -15.72 -18.46
N LEU A 50 -2.71 -14.90 -18.22
CA LEU A 50 -4.11 -15.20 -18.58
C LEU A 50 -4.33 -15.19 -20.09
N GLU A 51 -3.73 -14.23 -20.80
CA GLU A 51 -3.86 -14.08 -22.25
C GLU A 51 -3.13 -15.20 -23.02
N THR A 52 -2.05 -15.75 -22.44
CA THR A 52 -1.29 -16.88 -23.02
C THR A 52 -1.86 -18.26 -22.68
N GLY A 53 -2.91 -18.33 -21.84
CA GLY A 53 -3.66 -19.57 -21.57
C GLY A 53 -2.93 -20.62 -20.72
N ILE A 54 -1.90 -20.23 -19.96
CA ILE A 54 -1.09 -21.15 -19.14
C ILE A 54 -1.78 -21.48 -17.81
N ILE A 55 -2.75 -20.68 -17.37
CA ILE A 55 -3.53 -20.96 -16.16
C ILE A 55 -4.68 -21.91 -16.53
N GLU A 56 -4.44 -23.22 -16.46
CA GLU A 56 -5.54 -24.19 -16.32
C GLU A 56 -6.25 -23.90 -15.00
N ARG A 57 -7.53 -23.57 -15.11
CA ARG A 57 -8.40 -23.27 -13.99
C ARG A 57 -8.79 -24.60 -13.32
N ASP A 58 -8.06 -24.97 -12.28
CA ASP A 58 -8.48 -25.99 -11.29
C ASP A 58 -9.72 -25.52 -10.50
#